data_AF-A0A3D4ICJ3-F1
#
_entry.id   AF-A0A3D4ICJ3-F1
#
_cell.length_a   1.000
_cell.length_b   1.000
_cell.length_c   1.000
_cell.angle_alpha   90.00
_cell.angle_beta   90.00
_cell.angle_gamma   90.00
#
_symmetry.space_group_name_H-M   'P 1'
#
loop_
_entity.id
_entity.type
_entity.pdbx_description
1 polymer ?
#
loop_
_entity_poly.entity_id
_entity_poly.type
_entity_poly.pdbx_seq_one_letter_code
_entity_poly.pdbx_strand_id
1 'polypeptide(L)'
;MHRPIWYLLSLIVLLGFTPRLLSAQEFKPIDLPVEVEELYYVIAPKAVWYLGRDSTAAKGTLRFRETVWVVNRTAGWDYIRRADDSYAYVRSRSLSNIWLQAQKAKGRLNVFAGSRLIKSFPADFGHNTQDTMKVQRGTLTDKKHWVTPEGTFYIAQFNPKSEYYKAMILSYPTPLDAERGLEKKMITPAQHRAILEAHTNFRLPPMNTALGGLIEIHGKGSGRRMNWTQGCIALRDIYMDELWTLVPLGAPVVVER
;
A
#
# COMPACT_ATOMS: atom_id res chain seq x y z
N MET A 1 -21.98 -27.31 98.80
CA MET A 1 -22.81 -26.09 98.79
C MET A 1 -22.05 -24.98 98.06
N HIS A 2 -22.74 -24.27 97.17
CA HIS A 2 -22.42 -22.95 96.59
C HIS A 2 -21.37 -22.81 95.45
N ARG A 3 -21.81 -22.07 94.41
CA ARG A 3 -21.20 -21.75 93.09
C ARG A 3 -20.31 -20.48 93.17
N PRO A 4 -19.51 -20.12 92.12
CA PRO A 4 -19.97 -19.29 90.96
C PRO A 4 -19.38 -19.73 89.57
N ILE A 5 -20.08 -19.61 88.41
CA ILE A 5 -20.19 -18.51 87.38
C ILE A 5 -18.82 -18.21 86.69
N TRP A 6 -18.61 -18.31 85.35
CA TRP A 6 -18.90 -17.37 84.22
C TRP A 6 -18.88 -18.14 82.85
N TYR A 7 -19.90 -18.14 81.96
CA TYR A 7 -20.30 -17.22 80.85
C TYR A 7 -19.53 -17.28 79.50
N LEU A 8 -20.29 -17.65 78.44
CA LEU A 8 -20.25 -17.23 77.01
C LEU A 8 -19.02 -17.67 76.15
N LEU A 9 -19.08 -17.97 74.84
CA LEU A 9 -19.94 -17.52 73.74
C LEU A 9 -19.87 -18.49 72.53
N SER A 10 -20.91 -18.40 71.71
CA SER A 10 -21.26 -19.13 70.49
C SER A 10 -20.26 -19.04 69.33
N LEU A 11 -20.12 -20.14 68.59
CA LEU A 11 -19.43 -20.23 67.29
C LEU A 11 -20.43 -19.90 66.17
N ILE A 12 -20.25 -18.79 65.45
CA ILE A 12 -20.93 -18.51 64.18
C ILE A 12 -19.86 -18.48 63.08
N VAL A 13 -19.99 -19.41 62.13
CA VAL A 13 -19.19 -19.49 60.91
C VAL A 13 -19.67 -18.41 59.94
N LEU A 14 -18.83 -17.41 59.68
CA LEU A 14 -19.02 -16.45 58.60
C LEU A 14 -18.37 -16.99 57.31
N LEU A 15 -19.20 -17.43 56.37
CA LEU A 15 -18.80 -17.67 54.98
C LEU A 15 -18.63 -16.31 54.29
N GLY A 16 -17.39 -15.87 54.13
CA GLY A 16 -17.03 -14.72 53.30
C GLY A 16 -17.05 -15.09 51.82
N PHE A 17 -18.09 -14.67 51.09
CA PHE A 17 -18.06 -14.59 49.63
C PHE A 17 -17.38 -13.28 49.23
N THR A 18 -16.12 -13.36 48.79
CA THR A 18 -15.49 -12.28 48.01
C THR A 18 -15.76 -12.52 46.53
N PRO A 19 -16.24 -11.52 45.76
CA PRO A 19 -16.35 -11.67 44.31
C PRO A 19 -14.94 -11.66 43.73
N ARG A 20 -14.49 -12.82 43.23
CA ARG A 20 -13.26 -12.95 42.44
C ARG A 20 -13.48 -12.19 41.13
N LEU A 21 -12.81 -11.04 40.99
CA LEU A 21 -12.59 -10.41 39.69
C LEU A 21 -11.98 -11.47 38.76
N LEU A 22 -12.69 -11.80 37.69
CA LEU A 22 -12.17 -12.59 36.57
C LEU A 22 -10.97 -11.83 36.02
N SER A 23 -9.77 -12.31 36.39
CA SER A 23 -8.53 -11.92 35.75
C SER A 23 -8.70 -12.06 34.24
N ALA A 24 -8.41 -11.00 33.49
CA ALA A 24 -8.28 -11.07 32.05
C ALA A 24 -7.28 -12.19 31.77
N GLN A 25 -7.78 -13.28 31.19
CA GLN A 25 -6.97 -14.43 30.83
C GLN A 25 -5.88 -13.90 29.89
N GLU A 26 -4.65 -13.82 30.39
CA GLU A 26 -3.49 -13.46 29.58
C GLU A 26 -3.49 -14.39 28.38
N PHE A 27 -3.77 -13.82 27.21
CA PHE A 27 -3.65 -14.51 25.95
C PHE A 27 -2.16 -14.87 25.81
N LYS A 28 -1.79 -16.08 26.19
CA LYS A 28 -0.52 -16.66 25.79
C LYS A 28 -0.58 -16.83 24.27
N PRO A 29 0.33 -16.20 23.49
CA PRO A 29 0.45 -16.50 22.08
C PRO A 29 0.60 -18.02 21.95
N ILE A 30 -0.28 -18.64 21.17
CA ILE A 30 -0.07 -20.01 20.75
C ILE A 30 1.18 -19.94 19.87
N ASP A 31 2.25 -20.63 20.27
CA ASP A 31 3.45 -20.86 19.44
C ASP A 31 3.04 -21.74 18.25
N LEU A 32 2.36 -21.10 17.29
CA LEU A 32 2.26 -21.61 15.93
C LEU A 32 3.64 -21.41 15.30
N PRO A 33 4.18 -22.38 14.56
CA PRO A 33 5.39 -22.17 13.78
C PRO A 33 5.18 -20.92 12.94
N VAL A 34 6.12 -19.96 13.04
CA VAL A 34 6.05 -18.69 12.32
C VAL A 34 6.08 -18.98 10.83
N GLU A 35 4.90 -19.17 10.24
CA GLU A 35 4.69 -18.90 8.83
C GLU A 35 5.09 -17.44 8.64
N VAL A 36 6.10 -17.21 7.80
CA VAL A 36 6.80 -15.94 7.63
C VAL A 36 5.81 -14.78 7.64
N GLU A 37 5.96 -13.85 8.59
CA GLU A 37 5.15 -12.63 8.62
C GLU A 37 5.26 -11.90 7.28
N GLU A 38 4.15 -11.80 6.55
CA GLU A 38 4.14 -11.18 5.23
C GLU A 38 3.80 -9.69 5.35
N LEU A 39 4.53 -8.85 4.62
CA LEU A 39 4.28 -7.41 4.56
C LEU A 39 3.07 -7.10 3.66
N TYR A 40 2.09 -6.38 4.21
CA TYR A 40 0.93 -5.83 3.51
C TYR A 40 0.86 -4.33 3.71
N TYR A 41 0.04 -3.67 2.91
CA TYR A 41 -0.33 -2.27 3.08
C TYR A 41 -1.85 -2.11 3.01
N VAL A 42 -2.34 -1.09 3.72
CA VAL A 42 -3.77 -0.78 3.78
C VAL A 42 -4.23 -0.16 2.47
N ILE A 43 -5.29 -0.72 1.88
CA ILE A 43 -5.92 -0.21 0.65
C ILE A 43 -7.28 0.44 0.90
N ALA A 44 -7.90 0.20 2.06
CA ALA A 44 -9.15 0.85 2.41
C ALA A 44 -8.89 2.29 2.89
N PRO A 45 -9.64 3.31 2.41
CA PRO A 45 -9.48 4.69 2.87
C PRO A 45 -9.63 4.89 4.38
N LYS A 46 -10.40 4.01 5.04
CA LYS A 46 -10.59 3.95 6.50
C LYS A 46 -10.66 2.50 6.96
N ALA A 47 -9.52 1.83 7.04
CA ALA A 47 -9.47 0.48 7.60
C ALA A 47 -9.63 0.54 9.12
N VAL A 48 -10.68 -0.08 9.65
CA VAL A 48 -10.89 -0.18 11.10
C VAL A 48 -10.18 -1.41 11.63
N TRP A 49 -9.57 -1.28 12.81
CA TRP A 49 -8.95 -2.40 13.52
C TRP A 49 -9.59 -2.65 14.89
N TYR A 50 -9.46 -3.90 15.36
CA TYR A 50 -10.18 -4.48 16.50
C TYR A 50 -9.23 -5.31 17.38
N LEU A 51 -9.59 -5.57 18.65
CA LEU A 51 -8.83 -6.49 19.52
C LEU A 51 -9.23 -7.96 19.36
N GLY A 52 -10.38 -8.23 18.75
CA GLY A 52 -10.88 -9.58 18.50
C GLY A 52 -11.69 -9.65 17.20
N ARG A 53 -11.79 -10.85 16.61
CA ARG A 53 -12.46 -11.10 15.32
C ARG A 53 -13.95 -10.75 15.33
N ASP A 54 -14.63 -10.94 16.47
CA ASP A 54 -16.07 -10.68 16.61
C ASP A 54 -16.36 -9.45 17.49
N SER A 55 -15.33 -8.64 17.75
CA SER A 55 -15.49 -7.41 18.50
C SER A 55 -16.28 -6.40 17.68
N THR A 56 -17.45 -5.98 18.19
CA THR A 56 -18.20 -4.84 17.63
C THR A 56 -17.56 -3.50 18.00
N ALA A 57 -16.67 -3.47 19.00
CA ALA A 57 -15.97 -2.28 19.43
C ALA A 57 -14.73 -2.04 18.55
N ALA A 58 -14.86 -1.11 17.59
CA ALA A 58 -13.74 -0.52 16.87
C ALA A 58 -12.79 0.17 17.86
N LYS A 59 -11.47 0.01 17.66
CA LYS A 59 -10.46 0.65 18.52
C LYS A 59 -9.72 1.79 17.85
N GLY A 60 -9.65 1.78 16.53
CA GLY A 60 -9.05 2.85 15.77
C GLY A 60 -9.09 2.57 14.27
N THR A 61 -8.35 3.39 13.53
CA THR A 61 -8.21 3.26 12.08
C THR A 61 -6.74 3.16 11.69
N LEU A 62 -6.45 2.35 10.68
CA LEU A 62 -5.18 2.37 9.97
C LEU A 62 -5.28 3.34 8.80
N ARG A 63 -4.20 4.06 8.52
CA ARG A 63 -4.15 5.01 7.41
C ARG A 63 -4.01 4.29 6.08
N PHE A 64 -4.51 4.90 5.01
CA PHE A 64 -4.25 4.40 3.66
C PHE A 64 -2.73 4.25 3.44
N ARG A 65 -2.34 3.09 2.91
CA ARG A 65 -0.95 2.65 2.71
C ARG A 65 -0.07 2.53 3.94
N GLU A 66 -0.65 2.54 5.14
CA GLU A 66 0.05 2.09 6.34
C GLU A 66 0.50 0.63 6.14
N THR A 67 1.76 0.34 6.45
CA THR A 67 2.32 -1.01 6.35
C THR A 67 2.04 -1.80 7.62
N VAL A 68 1.67 -3.06 7.43
CA VAL A 68 1.37 -4.00 8.51
C VAL A 68 1.93 -5.37 8.13
N TRP A 69 2.21 -6.20 9.13
CA TRP A 69 2.61 -7.58 8.92
C TRP A 69 1.43 -8.48 9.22
N VAL A 70 1.01 -9.30 8.26
CA VAL A 70 -0.04 -10.30 8.49
C VAL A 70 0.61 -11.52 9.13
N VAL A 71 0.17 -11.83 10.35
CA VAL A 71 0.67 -12.93 11.19
C VAL A 71 -0.18 -14.18 10.98
N ASN A 72 -1.49 -14.01 10.86
CA ASN A 72 -2.43 -15.10 10.61
C ASN A 72 -3.66 -14.58 9.85
N ARG A 73 -4.21 -15.40 8.95
CA ARG A 73 -5.45 -15.12 8.22
C ARG A 73 -6.51 -16.15 8.57
N THR A 74 -7.69 -15.69 8.98
CA THR A 74 -8.84 -16.57 9.24
C THR A 74 -10.13 -15.94 8.77
N ALA A 75 -10.86 -16.61 7.86
CA ALA A 75 -12.24 -16.29 7.50
C ALA A 75 -12.53 -14.78 7.27
N GLY A 76 -11.76 -14.13 6.37
CA GLY A 76 -11.95 -12.73 6.02
C GLY A 76 -11.43 -11.72 7.06
N TRP A 77 -10.69 -12.20 8.06
CA TRP A 77 -9.93 -11.41 9.01
C TRP A 77 -8.44 -11.72 8.92
N ASP A 78 -7.63 -10.69 9.09
CA ASP A 78 -6.19 -10.76 9.24
C ASP A 78 -5.82 -10.32 10.65
N TYR A 79 -5.09 -11.16 11.37
CA TYR A 79 -4.38 -10.79 12.57
C TYR A 79 -3.04 -10.19 12.14
N ILE A 80 -2.83 -8.93 12.52
CA ILE A 80 -1.71 -8.13 12.06
C ILE A 80 -0.84 -7.68 13.23
N ARG A 81 0.45 -7.54 12.96
CA ARG A 81 1.39 -6.75 13.75
C ARG A 81 1.59 -5.40 13.05
N ARG A 82 1.53 -4.32 13.83
CA ARG A 82 1.72 -2.93 13.37
C ARG A 82 3.19 -2.52 13.60
N ALA A 83 3.57 -1.37 13.05
CA ALA A 83 4.95 -0.86 13.17
C ALA A 83 5.36 -0.49 14.61
N ASP A 84 4.40 -0.30 15.51
CA ASP A 84 4.60 -0.06 16.95
C ASP A 84 4.59 -1.37 17.76
N ASP A 85 4.71 -2.53 17.10
CA ASP A 85 4.62 -3.89 17.64
C ASP A 85 3.30 -4.22 18.37
N SER A 86 2.28 -3.37 18.21
CA SER A 86 0.93 -3.70 18.65
C SER A 86 0.25 -4.65 17.67
N TYR A 87 -0.64 -5.49 18.19
CA TYR A 87 -1.38 -6.45 17.39
C TYR A 87 -2.85 -6.07 17.31
N ALA A 88 -3.46 -6.37 16.16
CA ALA A 88 -4.87 -6.10 15.93
C ALA A 88 -5.48 -7.05 14.90
N TYR A 89 -6.81 -7.10 14.85
CA TYR A 89 -7.56 -7.71 13.76
C TYR A 89 -8.03 -6.63 12.79
N VAL A 90 -7.92 -6.91 11.49
CA VAL A 90 -8.45 -6.07 10.41
C VAL A 90 -9.12 -6.95 9.37
N ARG A 91 -10.13 -6.43 8.66
CA ARG A 91 -10.76 -7.18 7.56
C ARG A 91 -9.76 -7.40 6.43
N SER A 92 -9.62 -8.64 5.94
CA SER A 92 -8.61 -8.97 4.93
C SER A 92 -8.78 -8.17 3.63
N ARG A 93 -10.01 -7.81 3.27
CA ARG A 93 -10.32 -6.95 2.11
C ARG A 93 -9.75 -5.52 2.20
N SER A 94 -9.32 -5.11 3.39
CA SER A 94 -8.73 -3.79 3.63
C SER A 94 -7.23 -3.76 3.36
N LEU A 95 -6.61 -4.92 3.12
CA LEU A 95 -5.17 -5.06 2.91
C LEU A 95 -4.87 -5.60 1.52
N SER A 96 -3.69 -5.25 1.02
CA SER A 96 -3.10 -5.87 -0.16
C SER A 96 -1.58 -5.95 0.02
N ASN A 97 -0.97 -6.92 -0.65
CA ASN A 97 0.48 -6.99 -0.85
C ASN A 97 0.83 -7.07 -2.33
N ILE A 98 -0.09 -6.64 -3.20
CA ILE A 98 0.12 -6.60 -4.65
C ILE A 98 1.01 -5.39 -5.00
N TRP A 99 2.09 -5.62 -5.73
CA TRP A 99 2.92 -4.53 -6.23
C TRP A 99 3.47 -4.85 -7.61
N LEU A 100 3.91 -3.80 -8.31
CA LEU A 100 4.37 -3.89 -9.69
C LEU A 100 5.85 -3.58 -9.80
N GLN A 101 6.53 -4.29 -10.68
CA GLN A 101 7.91 -4.00 -11.08
C GLN A 101 7.98 -3.90 -12.60
N ALA A 102 8.38 -2.74 -13.10
CA ALA A 102 8.60 -2.49 -14.52
C ALA A 102 10.11 -2.54 -14.81
N GLN A 103 10.54 -3.55 -15.58
CA GLN A 103 11.95 -3.80 -15.92
C GLN A 103 12.18 -3.41 -17.39
N LYS A 104 12.73 -2.21 -17.63
CA LYS A 104 12.81 -1.61 -18.98
C LYS A 104 13.68 -2.44 -19.94
N ALA A 105 14.83 -2.90 -19.48
CA ALA A 105 15.84 -3.67 -20.23
C ALA A 105 15.36 -5.07 -20.55
N LYS A 106 14.41 -5.59 -19.77
CA LYS A 106 13.72 -6.87 -20.07
C LYS A 106 12.42 -6.66 -20.85
N GLY A 107 11.92 -5.42 -20.91
CA GLY A 107 10.65 -5.12 -21.59
C GLY A 107 9.47 -5.79 -20.88
N ARG A 108 9.45 -5.77 -19.54
CA ARG A 108 8.47 -6.52 -18.75
C ARG A 108 7.82 -5.66 -17.67
N LEU A 109 6.54 -5.92 -17.43
CA LEU A 109 5.84 -5.53 -16.21
C LEU A 109 5.51 -6.80 -15.42
N ASN A 110 6.08 -6.91 -14.23
CA ASN A 110 5.88 -8.00 -13.30
C ASN A 110 4.86 -7.59 -12.23
N VAL A 111 4.01 -8.53 -11.84
CA VAL A 111 3.07 -8.38 -10.72
C VAL A 111 3.49 -9.35 -9.64
N PHE A 112 3.67 -8.83 -8.43
CA PHE A 112 4.03 -9.62 -7.26
C PHE A 112 2.89 -9.61 -6.24
N ALA A 113 2.79 -10.69 -5.47
CA ALA A 113 2.05 -10.76 -4.22
C ALA A 113 3.07 -11.06 -3.11
N GLY A 114 3.39 -10.06 -2.28
CA GLY A 114 4.52 -10.16 -1.36
C GLY A 114 5.83 -10.40 -2.14
N SER A 115 6.55 -11.47 -1.81
CA SER A 115 7.78 -11.87 -2.51
C SER A 115 7.54 -12.72 -3.78
N ARG A 116 6.31 -13.19 -3.99
CA ARG A 116 5.99 -14.14 -5.05
C ARG A 116 5.62 -13.42 -6.35
N LEU A 117 6.35 -13.71 -7.43
CA LEU A 117 5.96 -13.31 -8.78
C LEU A 117 4.70 -14.08 -9.19
N ILE A 118 3.59 -13.37 -9.44
CA ILE A 118 2.31 -13.99 -9.82
C ILE A 118 1.98 -13.84 -11.31
N LYS A 119 2.43 -12.76 -11.95
CA LYS A 119 2.23 -12.50 -13.38
C LYS A 119 3.40 -11.72 -13.95
N SER A 120 3.62 -11.86 -15.25
CA SER A 120 4.66 -11.11 -15.94
C SER A 120 4.30 -10.90 -17.41
N PHE A 121 4.19 -9.64 -17.82
CA PHE A 121 3.68 -9.24 -19.13
C PHE A 121 4.77 -8.57 -19.98
N PRO A 122 4.83 -8.81 -21.30
CA PRO A 122 5.58 -7.95 -22.21
C PRO A 122 5.05 -6.53 -22.15
N ALA A 123 5.95 -5.56 -22.07
CA ALA A 123 5.63 -4.14 -21.97
C ALA A 123 6.49 -3.31 -22.91
N ASP A 124 5.89 -2.26 -23.47
CA ASP A 124 6.58 -1.19 -24.18
C ASP A 124 6.80 -0.01 -23.24
N PHE A 125 7.93 0.68 -23.40
CA PHE A 125 8.33 1.81 -22.57
C PHE A 125 8.48 3.09 -23.39
N GLY A 126 8.93 4.15 -22.72
CA GLY A 126 9.38 5.37 -23.37
C GLY A 126 10.47 5.08 -24.40
N HIS A 127 10.46 5.85 -25.48
CA HIS A 127 11.42 5.70 -26.59
C HIS A 127 12.88 5.65 -26.11
N ASN A 128 13.23 6.49 -25.14
CA ASN A 128 14.58 6.57 -24.60
C ASN A 128 14.69 5.66 -23.37
N THR A 129 14.89 4.36 -23.60
CA THR A 129 14.97 3.38 -22.50
C THR A 129 16.27 3.41 -21.71
N GLN A 130 17.33 4.03 -22.25
CA GLN A 130 18.64 4.12 -21.60
C GLN A 130 18.66 5.19 -20.49
N ASP A 131 17.82 6.21 -20.62
CA ASP A 131 17.72 7.27 -19.62
C ASP A 131 16.92 6.79 -18.41
N THR A 132 17.45 7.07 -17.23
CA THR A 132 16.81 6.70 -15.95
C THR A 132 15.87 7.81 -15.47
N MET A 133 16.17 9.07 -15.78
CA MET A 133 15.48 10.23 -15.23
C MET A 133 14.74 11.03 -16.29
N LYS A 134 13.43 11.24 -16.08
CA LYS A 134 12.67 12.22 -16.84
C LYS A 134 12.85 13.60 -16.23
N VAL A 135 13.64 14.45 -16.90
CA VAL A 135 13.98 15.80 -16.40
C VAL A 135 12.89 16.83 -16.68
N GLN A 136 12.19 16.68 -17.81
CA GLN A 136 11.17 17.63 -18.26
C GLN A 136 10.09 16.95 -19.11
N ARG A 137 9.01 17.68 -19.37
CA ARG A 137 7.96 17.29 -20.32
C ARG A 137 8.56 17.13 -21.72
N GLY A 138 8.16 16.06 -22.41
CA GLY A 138 8.48 15.86 -23.83
C GLY A 138 7.64 16.75 -24.74
N THR A 139 8.10 16.91 -25.98
CA THR A 139 7.32 17.52 -27.05
C THR A 139 7.11 16.49 -28.16
N LEU A 140 6.22 16.78 -29.12
CA LEU A 140 6.02 15.88 -30.27
C LEU A 140 7.19 15.90 -31.25
N THR A 141 7.95 16.99 -31.27
CA THR A 141 9.08 17.22 -32.18
C THR A 141 10.42 16.81 -31.57
N ASP A 142 10.53 16.76 -30.24
CA ASP A 142 11.73 16.35 -29.52
C ASP A 142 11.45 15.14 -28.61
N LYS A 143 11.95 13.98 -29.05
CA LYS A 143 11.84 12.71 -28.33
C LYS A 143 12.84 12.56 -27.20
N LYS A 144 13.79 13.49 -27.01
CA LYS A 144 14.82 13.44 -25.96
C LYS A 144 14.24 13.17 -24.57
N HIS A 145 13.04 13.68 -24.31
CA HIS A 145 12.38 13.53 -23.00
C HIS A 145 11.29 12.47 -22.97
N TRP A 146 11.20 11.60 -23.98
CA TRP A 146 10.28 10.45 -24.02
C TRP A 146 10.85 9.29 -23.18
N VAL A 147 10.97 9.54 -21.88
CA VAL A 147 11.62 8.67 -20.90
C VAL A 147 10.56 8.13 -19.94
N THR A 148 10.57 6.83 -19.70
CA THR A 148 9.89 6.23 -18.53
C THR A 148 10.81 6.43 -17.32
N PRO A 149 10.44 7.28 -16.35
CA PRO A 149 11.30 7.57 -15.20
C PRO A 149 11.46 6.31 -14.33
N GLU A 150 12.68 6.04 -13.91
CA GLU A 150 13.01 5.05 -12.88
C GLU A 150 12.74 5.62 -11.49
N GLY A 151 12.43 4.73 -10.54
CA GLY A 151 12.14 5.07 -9.16
C GLY A 151 10.93 4.33 -8.63
N THR A 152 10.46 4.78 -7.46
CA THR A 152 9.31 4.20 -6.77
C THR A 152 8.12 5.13 -6.88
N PHE A 153 7.01 4.57 -7.34
CA PHE A 153 5.74 5.25 -7.58
C PHE A 153 4.59 4.48 -6.94
N TYR A 154 3.39 4.99 -7.15
CA TYR A 154 2.16 4.25 -6.91
C TYR A 154 1.08 4.58 -7.91
N ILE A 155 0.08 3.70 -7.99
CA ILE A 155 -1.13 3.96 -8.76
C ILE A 155 -1.94 5.05 -8.06
N ALA A 156 -1.86 6.27 -8.56
CA ALA A 156 -2.51 7.45 -7.98
C ALA A 156 -3.95 7.61 -8.46
N GLN A 157 -4.28 7.10 -9.65
CA GLN A 157 -5.63 7.16 -10.22
C GLN A 157 -5.84 6.10 -11.31
N PHE A 158 -7.08 5.68 -11.51
CA PHE A 158 -7.50 4.88 -12.66
C PHE A 158 -8.29 5.73 -13.65
N ASN A 159 -8.06 5.51 -14.94
CA ASN A 159 -8.84 6.08 -16.03
C ASN A 159 -9.40 4.95 -16.92
N PRO A 160 -10.65 4.51 -16.71
CA PRO A 160 -11.29 3.47 -17.51
C PRO A 160 -11.72 3.92 -18.91
N LYS A 161 -11.66 5.24 -19.20
CA LYS A 161 -12.05 5.84 -20.48
C LYS A 161 -10.84 6.44 -21.20
N SER A 162 -9.68 5.82 -21.05
CA SER A 162 -8.45 6.27 -21.70
C SER A 162 -8.56 6.10 -23.22
N GLU A 163 -7.99 7.03 -23.97
CA GLU A 163 -7.81 6.87 -25.42
C GLU A 163 -6.92 5.66 -25.75
N TYR A 164 -6.15 5.15 -24.78
CA TYR A 164 -5.35 3.94 -24.86
C TYR A 164 -6.01 2.74 -24.16
N TYR A 165 -7.33 2.59 -24.34
CA TYR A 165 -8.19 1.56 -23.74
C TYR A 165 -8.46 1.76 -22.24
N LYS A 166 -7.47 1.51 -21.39
CA LYS A 166 -7.51 1.70 -19.93
C LYS A 166 -6.16 2.24 -19.47
N ALA A 167 -6.15 3.08 -18.43
CA ALA A 167 -4.90 3.60 -17.89
C ALA A 167 -4.89 3.63 -16.36
N MET A 168 -3.74 3.26 -15.77
CA MET A 168 -3.42 3.44 -14.36
C MET A 168 -2.34 4.53 -14.26
N ILE A 169 -2.68 5.66 -13.69
CA ILE A 169 -1.82 6.85 -13.64
C ILE A 169 -0.85 6.72 -12.46
N LEU A 170 0.44 6.87 -12.72
CA LEU A 170 1.48 6.83 -11.70
C LEU A 170 1.60 8.18 -10.98
N SER A 171 2.11 8.13 -9.76
CA SER A 171 2.43 9.28 -8.92
C SER A 171 3.67 10.08 -9.37
N TYR A 172 3.93 10.18 -10.67
CA TYR A 172 4.98 11.06 -11.21
C TYR A 172 4.40 12.47 -11.44
N PRO A 173 5.13 13.56 -11.13
CA PRO A 173 6.50 13.63 -10.60
C PRO A 173 6.62 13.26 -9.11
N THR A 174 7.79 12.77 -8.69
CA THR A 174 8.13 12.45 -7.28
C THR A 174 8.58 13.68 -6.50
N PRO A 175 8.70 13.61 -5.15
CA PRO A 175 9.31 14.68 -4.37
C PRO A 175 10.76 14.99 -4.81
N LEU A 176 11.55 13.98 -5.17
CA LEU A 176 12.90 14.19 -5.69
C LEU A 176 12.91 14.91 -7.04
N ASP A 177 11.93 14.62 -7.91
CA ASP A 177 11.75 15.38 -9.16
C ASP A 177 11.37 16.83 -8.89
N ALA A 178 10.52 17.08 -7.88
CA ALA A 178 10.11 18.41 -7.47
C ALA A 178 11.29 19.23 -6.94
N GLU A 179 12.12 18.65 -6.06
CA GLU A 179 13.33 19.33 -5.54
C GLU A 179 14.25 19.76 -6.68
N ARG A 180 14.60 18.82 -7.55
CA ARG A 180 15.41 19.10 -8.75
C ARG A 180 14.77 20.17 -9.64
N GLY A 181 13.46 20.12 -9.81
CA GLY A 181 12.71 21.10 -10.59
C GLY A 181 12.77 22.50 -10.01
N LEU A 182 12.69 22.62 -8.69
CA LEU A 182 12.75 23.89 -7.97
C LEU A 182 14.16 24.48 -8.03
N GLU A 183 15.20 23.68 -7.77
CA GLU A 183 16.61 24.07 -7.88
C GLU A 183 16.94 24.62 -9.27
N LYS A 184 16.41 23.97 -10.32
CA LYS A 184 16.59 24.38 -11.72
C LYS A 184 15.64 25.48 -12.18
N LYS A 185 14.81 26.03 -11.28
CA LYS A 185 13.79 27.06 -11.58
C LYS A 185 12.79 26.63 -12.68
N MET A 186 12.58 25.32 -12.85
CA MET A 186 11.62 24.75 -13.81
C MET A 186 10.19 24.75 -13.28
N ILE A 187 10.04 24.66 -11.96
CA ILE A 187 8.75 24.75 -11.28
C ILE A 187 8.78 25.85 -10.22
N THR A 188 7.60 26.36 -9.89
CA THR A 188 7.46 27.36 -8.83
C THR A 188 7.50 26.70 -7.44
N PRO A 189 7.79 27.46 -6.36
CA PRO A 189 7.65 26.96 -4.99
C PRO A 189 6.24 26.44 -4.67
N ALA A 190 5.19 26.98 -5.32
CA ALA A 190 3.83 26.50 -5.16
C ALA A 190 3.62 25.13 -5.80
N GLN A 191 4.15 24.92 -7.01
CA GLN A 191 4.10 23.61 -7.69
C GLN A 191 4.90 22.56 -6.92
N HIS A 192 6.07 22.93 -6.40
CA HIS A 192 6.87 22.06 -5.53
C HIS A 192 6.05 21.60 -4.31
N ARG A 193 5.52 22.53 -3.52
CA ARG A 193 4.68 22.19 -2.36
C ARG A 193 3.48 21.31 -2.73
N ALA A 194 2.81 21.59 -3.84
CA ALA A 194 1.68 20.79 -4.31
C ALA A 194 2.07 19.34 -4.65
N ILE A 195 3.26 19.12 -5.22
CA ILE A 195 3.78 17.76 -5.46
C ILE A 195 4.05 17.06 -4.12
N LEU A 196 4.76 17.71 -3.19
CA LEU A 196 5.06 17.15 -1.87
C LEU A 196 3.78 16.78 -1.11
N GLU A 197 2.81 17.67 -1.10
CA GLU A 197 1.51 17.47 -0.43
C GLU A 197 0.73 16.30 -1.06
N ALA A 198 0.75 16.17 -2.39
CA ALA A 198 0.12 15.05 -3.07
C ALA A 198 0.74 13.72 -2.64
N HIS A 199 2.07 13.63 -2.56
CA HIS A 199 2.78 12.42 -2.13
C HIS A 199 2.53 12.07 -0.67
N THR A 200 2.56 13.06 0.23
CA THR A 200 2.25 12.85 1.66
C THR A 200 0.84 12.29 1.87
N ASN A 201 -0.10 12.62 0.98
CA ASN A 201 -1.50 12.21 1.07
C ASN A 201 -1.89 11.11 0.07
N PHE A 202 -0.93 10.52 -0.65
CA PHE A 202 -1.16 9.53 -1.71
C PHE A 202 -2.19 9.94 -2.77
N ARG A 203 -2.18 11.22 -3.17
CA ARG A 203 -3.05 11.81 -4.20
C ARG A 203 -2.31 11.96 -5.52
N LEU A 204 -3.08 12.21 -6.59
CA LEU A 204 -2.54 12.58 -7.89
C LEU A 204 -1.71 13.88 -7.79
N PRO A 205 -0.40 13.88 -8.11
CA PRO A 205 0.38 15.11 -8.19
C PRO A 205 -0.08 15.99 -9.38
N PRO A 206 0.30 17.29 -9.40
CA PRO A 206 0.04 18.15 -10.56
C PRO A 206 0.63 17.57 -11.86
N MET A 207 -0.25 17.29 -12.83
CA MET A 207 0.10 16.59 -14.07
C MET A 207 0.60 17.50 -15.20
N ASN A 208 0.52 18.82 -15.00
CA ASN A 208 0.77 19.85 -16.01
C ASN A 208 1.89 20.81 -15.60
N THR A 209 2.97 20.28 -15.02
CA THR A 209 4.17 21.06 -14.71
C THR A 209 5.22 20.94 -15.82
N ALA A 210 6.27 21.76 -15.77
CA ALA A 210 7.40 21.65 -16.69
C ALA A 210 8.16 20.31 -16.58
N LEU A 211 8.05 19.61 -15.44
CA LEU A 211 8.60 18.27 -15.25
C LEU A 211 7.84 17.22 -16.08
N GLY A 212 6.60 17.54 -16.47
CA GLY A 212 5.66 16.61 -17.07
C GLY A 212 4.71 16.02 -16.04
N GLY A 213 4.09 14.91 -16.42
CA GLY A 213 3.03 14.21 -15.71
C GLY A 213 2.48 13.10 -16.61
N LEU A 214 1.37 12.49 -16.21
CA LEU A 214 0.66 11.45 -16.97
C LEU A 214 1.60 10.33 -17.47
N ILE A 215 2.51 9.89 -16.59
CA ILE A 215 3.16 8.60 -16.78
C ILE A 215 2.17 7.54 -16.33
N GLU A 216 1.78 6.68 -17.25
CA GLU A 216 0.68 5.73 -17.05
C GLU A 216 1.12 4.31 -17.40
N ILE A 217 0.45 3.31 -16.80
CA ILE A 217 0.38 1.95 -17.33
C ILE A 217 -0.91 1.85 -18.13
N HIS A 218 -0.85 1.61 -19.43
CA HIS A 218 -2.04 1.62 -20.28
C HIS A 218 -2.10 0.47 -21.29
N GLY A 219 -3.24 0.33 -21.97
CA GLY A 219 -3.45 -0.64 -23.06
C GLY A 219 -2.77 -0.26 -24.38
N LYS A 220 -3.22 -0.80 -25.51
CA LYS A 220 -2.68 -0.54 -26.86
C LYS A 220 -1.17 -0.73 -27.03
N GLY A 221 -0.52 -1.43 -26.11
CA GLY A 221 0.86 -1.87 -26.25
C GLY A 221 1.00 -2.89 -27.37
N SER A 222 2.13 -2.84 -28.06
CA SER A 222 2.45 -3.78 -29.15
C SER A 222 2.61 -5.21 -28.64
N GLY A 223 3.03 -5.37 -27.37
CA GLY A 223 3.47 -6.65 -26.81
C GLY A 223 4.78 -7.18 -27.41
N ARG A 224 5.49 -6.34 -28.17
CA ARG A 224 6.67 -6.70 -28.96
C ARG A 224 7.91 -5.87 -28.60
N ARG A 225 7.86 -5.11 -27.51
CA ARG A 225 8.96 -4.27 -27.00
C ARG A 225 9.40 -3.19 -27.99
N MET A 226 8.43 -2.56 -28.66
CA MET A 226 8.70 -1.52 -29.66
C MET A 226 9.02 -0.15 -29.05
N ASN A 227 8.88 0.00 -27.72
CA ASN A 227 9.23 1.20 -26.93
C ASN A 227 8.90 2.52 -27.65
N TRP A 228 7.61 2.75 -27.87
CA TRP A 228 7.12 3.85 -28.70
C TRP A 228 6.53 5.01 -27.88
N THR A 229 6.36 4.83 -26.57
CA THR A 229 5.61 5.79 -25.75
C THR A 229 6.43 7.06 -25.47
N GLN A 230 5.77 8.08 -24.93
CA GLN A 230 6.43 9.31 -24.44
C GLN A 230 6.93 9.19 -22.98
N GLY A 231 6.85 7.99 -22.41
CA GLY A 231 7.23 7.70 -21.04
C GLY A 231 6.30 6.72 -20.32
N CYS A 232 5.12 6.44 -20.86
CA CYS A 232 4.20 5.44 -20.33
C CYS A 232 4.72 3.99 -20.49
N ILE A 233 4.07 3.07 -19.80
CA ILE A 233 4.28 1.63 -19.88
C ILE A 233 3.06 1.02 -20.57
N ALA A 234 3.20 0.57 -21.81
CA ALA A 234 2.08 0.07 -22.61
C ALA A 234 2.04 -1.46 -22.63
N LEU A 235 0.86 -2.02 -22.37
CA LEU A 235 0.56 -3.46 -22.40
C LEU A 235 -0.47 -3.75 -23.49
N ARG A 236 -0.53 -5.00 -23.95
CA ARG A 236 -1.68 -5.45 -24.74
C ARG A 236 -2.95 -5.37 -23.89
N ASP A 237 -4.08 -5.03 -24.51
CA ASP A 237 -5.36 -4.83 -23.82
C ASP A 237 -5.76 -6.04 -22.95
N ILE A 238 -5.52 -7.27 -23.43
CA ILE A 238 -5.77 -8.50 -22.66
C ILE A 238 -5.00 -8.54 -21.33
N TYR A 239 -3.77 -8.04 -21.29
CA TYR A 239 -2.97 -8.00 -20.06
C TYR A 239 -3.38 -6.81 -19.19
N MET A 240 -3.82 -5.72 -19.82
CA MET A 240 -4.39 -4.57 -19.12
C MET A 240 -5.67 -4.96 -18.38
N ASP A 241 -6.50 -5.82 -18.96
CA ASP A 241 -7.70 -6.38 -18.31
C ASP A 241 -7.36 -7.22 -17.08
N GLU A 242 -6.40 -8.14 -17.20
CA GLU A 242 -5.91 -8.91 -16.05
C GLU A 242 -5.40 -7.99 -14.95
N LEU A 243 -4.54 -7.03 -15.30
CA LEU A 243 -3.95 -6.08 -14.37
C LEU A 243 -5.02 -5.25 -13.65
N TRP A 244 -6.06 -4.81 -14.37
CA TRP A 244 -7.16 -3.99 -13.85
C TRP A 244 -7.93 -4.66 -12.71
N THR A 245 -7.97 -5.99 -12.69
CA THR A 245 -8.66 -6.75 -11.63
C THR A 245 -7.80 -7.03 -10.41
N LEU A 246 -6.47 -6.97 -10.55
CA LEU A 246 -5.52 -7.38 -9.52
C LEU A 246 -4.97 -6.21 -8.71
N VAL A 247 -4.75 -5.07 -9.37
CA VAL A 247 -3.99 -3.96 -8.81
C VAL A 247 -4.92 -2.97 -8.12
N PRO A 248 -4.80 -2.75 -6.80
CA PRO A 248 -5.59 -1.75 -6.11
C PRO A 248 -5.02 -0.33 -6.30
N LEU A 249 -5.84 0.69 -6.01
CA LEU A 249 -5.37 2.06 -5.85
C LEU A 249 -4.27 2.13 -4.78
N GLY A 250 -3.25 2.93 -5.03
CA GLY A 250 -2.09 3.07 -4.15
C GLY A 250 -1.10 1.91 -4.22
N ALA A 251 -1.31 0.90 -5.08
CA ALA A 251 -0.35 -0.17 -5.25
C ALA A 251 1.05 0.39 -5.59
N PRO A 252 2.12 -0.08 -4.91
CA PRO A 252 3.48 0.33 -5.22
C PRO A 252 3.86 -0.10 -6.64
N VAL A 253 4.60 0.76 -7.33
CA VAL A 253 5.18 0.49 -8.64
C VAL A 253 6.66 0.86 -8.60
N VAL A 254 7.53 -0.12 -8.80
CA VAL A 254 8.97 0.11 -8.97
C VAL A 254 9.26 0.10 -10.46
N VAL A 255 9.87 1.16 -10.96
CA VAL A 255 10.41 1.21 -12.32
C VAL A 255 11.92 1.18 -12.22
N GLU A 256 12.53 0.17 -12.83
CA GLU A 256 13.97 -0.05 -12.81
C GLU A 256 14.49 -0.35 -14.21
N ARG A 257 15.82 -0.35 -14.31
CA ARG A 257 16.51 -0.59 -15.57
C ARG A 257 16.15 -1.91 -16.19
#